data_AF-A0A512MCB3-F1
#
_entry.id   AF-A0A512MCB3-F1
#
_cell.length_a   1.000
_cell.length_b   1.000
_cell.length_c   1.000
_cell.angle_alpha   90.00
_cell.angle_beta   90.00
_cell.angle_gamma   90.00
#
_symmetry.space_group_name_H-M   'P 1'
#
loop_
_entity.id
_entity.type
_entity.pdbx_description
1 polymer ?
#
loop_
_entity_poly.entity_id
_entity_poly.type
_entity_poly.pdbx_seq_one_letter_code
_entity_poly.pdbx_strand_id
1 'polypeptide(L)'
;MEAVNIQFAPETGTEEQWNEAYARLADYFRSYQLHNRIRRTQLILETLRRAATAHQKDPSRTPTTHSIEQARLMLREWLAAIYSDMNLNESQLEATGRLGFHLSGGPARWPNFFLDKDNLPDAMREAMRAAVRTSGPGMSVSKMTPRNMDLGIVSDVAEDTFDRLGRHPILRYSILLGIVGGVLGYLYHLLA
;
A
#
# COMPACT_ATOMS: atom_id res chain seq x y z
N MET A 1 38.68 -11.55 20.42
CA MET A 1 37.47 -11.09 19.71
C MET A 1 37.65 -9.61 19.49
N GLU A 2 37.97 -9.21 18.26
CA GLU A 2 38.13 -7.81 17.90
C GLU A 2 36.75 -7.14 18.01
N ALA A 3 36.62 -6.11 18.84
CA ALA A 3 35.36 -5.41 19.00
C ALA A 3 35.00 -4.77 17.65
N VAL A 4 33.88 -5.18 17.06
CA VAL A 4 33.35 -4.53 15.86
C VAL A 4 32.98 -3.10 16.25
N ASN A 5 33.87 -2.16 15.96
CA ASN A 5 33.62 -0.74 16.15
C ASN A 5 32.60 -0.30 15.10
N ILE A 6 31.32 -0.29 15.47
CA ILE A 6 30.24 0.23 14.63
C ILE A 6 30.32 1.76 14.69
N GLN A 7 31.31 2.33 13.99
CA GLN A 7 31.42 3.78 13.85
C GLN A 7 30.55 4.21 12.65
N PHE A 8 29.41 4.81 12.95
CA PHE A 8 28.61 5.56 11.98
C PHE A 8 28.66 7.03 12.40
N ALA A 9 29.51 7.81 11.73
CA ALA A 9 29.73 9.23 11.99
C ALA A 9 29.58 10.00 10.67
N PRO A 10 28.34 10.31 10.25
CA PRO A 10 28.10 11.03 9.01
C PRO A 10 28.59 12.49 9.12
N GLU A 11 29.18 13.02 8.05
CA GLU A 11 29.73 14.39 8.02
C GLU A 11 28.64 15.49 7.94
N THR A 12 27.41 15.10 7.62
CA THR A 12 26.29 16.02 7.34
C THR A 12 25.01 15.49 8.00
N GLY A 13 24.07 16.39 8.32
CA GLY A 13 22.84 16.07 9.06
C GLY A 13 23.05 16.02 10.58
N THR A 14 21.98 16.21 11.35
CA THR A 14 22.04 16.14 12.82
C THR A 14 21.85 14.71 13.33
N GLU A 15 22.28 14.44 14.57
CA GLU A 15 22.11 13.13 15.20
C GLU A 15 20.63 12.71 15.25
N GLU A 16 19.72 13.65 15.54
CA GLU A 16 18.29 13.39 15.58
C GLU A 16 17.73 12.96 14.22
N GLN A 17 18.19 13.60 13.14
CA GLN A 17 17.77 13.26 11.78
C GLN A 17 18.25 11.86 11.38
N TRP A 18 19.47 11.49 11.76
CA TRP A 18 20.01 10.15 11.54
C TRP A 18 19.33 9.09 12.40
N ASN A 19 18.96 9.43 13.63
CA ASN A 19 18.16 8.56 14.50
C ASN A 19 16.76 8.31 13.93
N GLU A 20 16.11 9.34 13.38
CA GLU A 20 14.83 9.15 12.66
C GLU A 20 15.03 8.27 11.44
N ALA A 21 16.05 8.53 10.62
CA ALA A 21 16.35 7.72 9.44
C ALA A 21 16.58 6.25 9.79
N TYR A 22 17.32 5.98 10.87
CA TYR A 22 17.51 4.63 11.41
C TYR A 22 16.18 3.97 11.77
N ALA A 23 15.30 4.66 12.52
CA ALA A 23 14.00 4.12 12.92
C ALA A 23 13.14 3.78 11.70
N ARG A 24 13.08 4.67 10.70
CA ARG A 24 12.35 4.44 9.45
C ARG A 24 12.89 3.27 8.64
N LEU A 25 14.22 3.11 8.58
CA LEU A 25 14.84 1.96 7.92
C LEU A 25 14.56 0.66 8.67
N ALA A 26 14.59 0.68 9.99
CA ALA A 26 14.27 -0.49 10.80
C ALA A 26 12.83 -0.97 10.55
N ASP A 27 11.88 -0.04 10.50
CA ASP A 27 10.48 -0.33 10.14
C ASP A 27 10.34 -0.82 8.70
N TYR A 28 11.07 -0.19 7.77
CA TYR A 28 11.10 -0.60 6.36
C TYR A 28 11.54 -2.06 6.22
N PHE A 29 12.68 -2.45 6.80
CA PHE A 29 13.17 -3.83 6.72
C PHE A 29 12.33 -4.81 7.53
N ARG A 30 11.69 -4.37 8.61
CA ARG A 30 10.72 -5.18 9.36
C ARG A 30 9.52 -5.56 8.48
N SER A 31 9.09 -4.69 7.57
CA SER A 31 7.98 -4.96 6.63
C SER A 31 8.25 -6.11 5.65
N TYR A 32 9.51 -6.51 5.47
CA TYR A 32 9.93 -7.69 4.68
C TYR A 32 10.00 -8.98 5.51
N GLN A 33 9.52 -8.96 6.76
CA GLN A 33 9.48 -10.12 7.66
C GLN A 33 10.86 -10.75 7.88
N LEU A 34 11.92 -9.93 7.89
CA LEU A 34 13.26 -10.39 8.24
C LEU A 34 13.36 -10.60 9.75
N HIS A 35 13.13 -11.84 10.18
CA HIS A 35 13.21 -12.24 11.58
C HIS A 35 14.67 -12.32 12.08
N ASN A 36 15.64 -12.48 11.18
CA ASN A 36 17.05 -12.44 11.52
C ASN A 36 17.49 -11.02 11.91
N ARG A 37 17.63 -10.80 13.22
CA ARG A 37 18.03 -9.51 13.80
C ARG A 37 19.42 -9.07 13.35
N ILE A 38 20.38 -9.98 13.25
CA ILE A 38 21.77 -9.68 12.87
C ILE A 38 21.81 -9.16 11.43
N ARG A 39 21.19 -9.89 10.49
CA ARG A 39 21.16 -9.47 9.09
C ARG A 39 20.44 -8.13 8.93
N ARG A 40 19.35 -7.91 9.67
CA ARG A 40 18.63 -6.62 9.64
C ARG A 40 19.51 -5.46 10.11
N THR A 41 20.26 -5.62 11.21
CA THR A 41 21.20 -4.59 11.68
C THR A 41 22.30 -4.30 10.66
N GLN A 42 22.86 -5.34 10.04
CA GLN A 42 23.86 -5.17 8.98
C GLN A 42 23.30 -4.37 7.79
N LEU A 43 22.09 -4.71 7.34
CA LEU A 43 21.43 -4.01 6.24
C LEU A 43 21.15 -2.55 6.59
N ILE A 44 20.66 -2.27 7.81
CA ILE A 44 20.44 -0.88 8.25
C ILE A 44 21.74 -0.08 8.21
N LEU A 45 22.83 -0.62 8.75
CA LEU A 45 24.12 0.07 8.79
C LEU A 45 24.69 0.29 7.38
N GLU A 46 24.62 -0.72 6.52
CA GLU A 46 25.04 -0.63 5.12
C GLU A 46 24.23 0.44 4.36
N THR A 47 22.91 0.43 4.50
CA THR A 47 22.04 1.44 3.87
C THR A 47 22.32 2.84 4.41
N LEU A 48 22.50 3.01 5.73
CA LEU A 48 22.83 4.30 6.33
C LEU A 48 24.17 4.85 5.84
N ARG A 49 25.19 4.01 5.66
CA ARG A 49 26.48 4.42 5.08
C ARG A 49 26.32 4.95 3.66
N ARG A 50 25.59 4.23 2.81
CA ARG A 50 25.28 4.70 1.44
C ARG A 50 24.49 6.00 1.46
N ALA A 51 23.54 6.11 2.38
CA ALA A 51 22.72 7.31 2.55
C ALA A 51 23.54 8.50 3.01
N ALA A 52 24.52 8.31 3.90
CA ALA A 52 25.45 9.36 4.33
C ALA A 52 26.29 9.88 3.15
N THR A 53 26.82 8.97 2.33
CA THR A 53 27.55 9.36 1.11
C THR A 53 26.64 10.09 0.09
N ALA A 54 25.37 9.71 -0.01
CA ALA A 54 24.40 10.39 -0.88
C ALA A 54 24.00 11.77 -0.34
N HIS A 55 23.75 11.87 0.97
CA HIS A 55 23.40 13.11 1.64
C HIS A 55 24.54 14.13 1.62
N GLN A 56 25.80 13.70 1.68
CA GLN A 56 26.96 14.60 1.46
C GLN A 56 26.91 15.28 0.08
N LYS A 57 26.43 14.57 -0.96
CA LYS A 57 26.32 15.12 -2.33
C LYS A 57 25.13 16.03 -2.51
N ASP A 58 24.04 15.75 -1.80
CA ASP A 58 22.83 16.58 -1.80
C ASP A 58 22.27 16.73 -0.37
N PRO A 59 22.81 17.68 0.42
CA PRO A 59 22.38 17.90 1.79
C PRO A 59 21.01 18.60 1.90
N SER A 60 20.39 18.98 0.78
CA SER A 60 19.11 19.71 0.78
C SER A 60 17.92 18.82 1.17
N ARG A 61 18.05 17.51 0.98
CA ARG A 61 17.03 16.50 1.29
C ARG A 61 17.36 15.81 2.60
N THR A 62 16.35 15.37 3.34
CA THR A 62 16.56 14.80 4.69
C THR A 62 17.34 13.47 4.64
N PRO A 63 18.12 13.14 5.69
CA PRO A 63 18.77 11.83 5.83
C PRO A 63 17.82 10.64 5.69
N THR A 64 16.59 10.77 6.20
CA THR A 64 15.51 9.78 6.04
C THR A 64 15.18 9.54 4.57
N THR A 65 15.10 10.62 3.78
CA THR A 65 14.79 10.54 2.35
C THR A 65 15.87 9.77 1.59
N HIS A 66 17.14 10.14 1.80
CA HIS A 66 18.29 9.43 1.22
C HIS A 66 18.34 7.97 1.68
N SER A 67 18.03 7.70 2.95
CA SER A 67 18.02 6.35 3.51
C SER A 67 17.02 5.43 2.83
N ILE A 68 15.77 5.88 2.68
CA ILE A 68 14.72 5.10 2.00
C ILE A 68 15.04 4.94 0.51
N GLU A 69 15.58 5.98 -0.14
CA GLU A 69 16.00 5.90 -1.53
C GLU A 69 17.10 4.85 -1.73
N GLN A 70 18.15 4.85 -0.89
CA GLN A 70 19.20 3.85 -0.96
C GLN A 70 18.67 2.43 -0.68
N ALA A 71 17.73 2.26 0.25
CA ALA A 71 17.10 0.96 0.50
C ALA A 71 16.36 0.45 -0.74
N ARG A 72 15.64 1.33 -1.46
CA ARG A 72 14.93 0.98 -2.71
C ARG A 72 15.91 0.66 -3.84
N LEU A 73 17.00 1.41 -3.98
CA LEU A 73 18.06 1.12 -4.96
C LEU A 73 18.68 -0.25 -4.72
N MET A 74 19.04 -0.56 -3.47
CA MET A 74 19.56 -1.88 -3.08
C MET A 74 18.56 -3.00 -3.41
N LEU A 75 17.28 -2.79 -3.12
CA LEU A 75 16.22 -3.75 -3.46
C LEU A 75 16.11 -3.94 -4.97
N ARG A 76 16.08 -2.86 -5.74
CA ARG A 76 15.98 -2.91 -7.20
C ARG A 76 17.17 -3.65 -7.80
N GLU A 77 18.39 -3.34 -7.37
CA GLU A 77 19.61 -4.04 -7.82
C GLU A 77 19.54 -5.55 -7.53
N TRP A 78 19.12 -5.90 -6.33
CA TRP A 78 19.00 -7.29 -5.90
C TRP A 78 17.92 -8.05 -6.69
N LEU A 79 16.75 -7.44 -6.89
CA LEU A 79 15.67 -8.02 -7.68
C LEU A 79 16.05 -8.14 -9.16
N ALA A 80 16.75 -7.15 -9.72
CA ALA A 80 17.23 -7.20 -11.10
C ALA A 80 18.20 -8.36 -11.31
N ALA A 81 19.06 -8.67 -10.34
CA ALA A 81 19.94 -9.84 -10.39
C ALA A 81 19.15 -11.17 -10.34
N ILE A 82 18.01 -11.21 -9.64
CA ILE A 82 17.16 -12.40 -9.56
C ILE A 82 16.35 -12.57 -10.85
N TYR A 83 15.76 -11.51 -11.39
CA TYR A 83 14.82 -11.56 -12.52
C TYR A 83 15.42 -11.12 -13.86
N SER A 84 16.76 -11.15 -13.98
CA SER A 84 17.52 -10.73 -15.19
C SER A 84 16.93 -11.25 -16.50
N ASP A 85 16.36 -12.47 -16.48
CA ASP A 85 15.94 -13.18 -17.68
C ASP A 85 14.44 -12.99 -18.00
N MET A 86 13.69 -12.26 -17.16
CA MET A 86 12.22 -12.16 -17.24
C MET A 86 11.70 -10.89 -17.91
N ASN A 87 12.59 -10.02 -18.42
CA ASN A 87 12.28 -8.76 -19.12
C ASN A 87 11.16 -7.93 -18.45
N LEU A 88 11.21 -7.80 -17.13
CA LEU A 88 10.25 -7.03 -16.35
C LEU A 88 10.57 -5.54 -16.45
N ASN A 89 9.54 -4.70 -16.58
CA ASN A 89 9.74 -3.26 -16.41
C ASN A 89 9.96 -2.92 -14.92
N GLU A 90 10.40 -1.69 -14.62
CA GLU A 90 10.78 -1.30 -13.26
C GLU A 90 9.62 -1.40 -12.25
N SER A 91 8.40 -1.01 -12.66
CA SER A 91 7.23 -1.07 -11.78
C SER A 91 6.79 -2.50 -11.50
N GLN A 92 6.89 -3.40 -12.48
CA GLN A 92 6.68 -4.83 -12.31
C GLN A 92 7.76 -5.43 -11.41
N LEU A 93 9.03 -5.06 -11.60
CA LEU A 93 10.14 -5.59 -10.82
C LEU A 93 9.94 -5.35 -9.32
N GLU A 94 9.58 -4.12 -8.91
CA GLU A 94 9.32 -3.81 -7.49
C GLU A 94 8.07 -4.53 -6.96
N ALA A 95 6.94 -4.47 -7.67
CA ALA A 95 5.68 -5.05 -7.22
C ALA A 95 5.76 -6.58 -7.12
N THR A 96 6.29 -7.22 -8.17
CA THR A 96 6.43 -8.67 -8.28
C THR A 96 7.57 -9.20 -7.42
N GLY A 97 8.65 -8.43 -7.24
CA GLY A 97 9.83 -8.89 -6.54
C GLY A 97 9.62 -9.13 -5.05
N ARG A 98 8.92 -8.21 -4.37
CA ARG A 98 8.54 -8.40 -2.95
C ARG A 98 7.61 -9.59 -2.79
N LEU A 99 6.61 -9.74 -3.66
CA LEU A 99 5.68 -10.88 -3.63
C LEU A 99 6.41 -12.20 -3.88
N GLY A 100 7.29 -12.27 -4.88
CA GLY A 100 8.07 -13.46 -5.18
C GLY A 100 8.94 -13.90 -4.00
N PHE A 101 9.52 -12.96 -3.25
CA PHE A 101 10.29 -13.28 -2.03
C PHE A 101 9.40 -13.89 -0.94
N HIS A 102 8.20 -13.35 -0.72
CA HIS A 102 7.26 -13.91 0.27
C HIS A 102 6.67 -15.26 -0.17
N LEU A 103 6.19 -15.36 -1.42
CA LEU A 103 5.56 -16.56 -1.97
C LEU A 103 6.51 -17.76 -2.05
N SER A 104 7.82 -17.53 -2.24
CA SER A 104 8.84 -18.58 -2.21
C SER A 104 9.23 -19.06 -0.80
N GLY A 105 8.67 -18.44 0.26
CA GLY A 105 9.07 -18.67 1.65
C GLY A 105 10.42 -18.04 1.99
N GLY A 106 10.86 -17.04 1.22
CA GLY A 106 12.17 -16.40 1.33
C GLY A 106 12.54 -15.90 2.72
N PRO A 107 11.67 -15.19 3.46
CA PRO A 107 12.00 -14.71 4.81
C PRO A 107 12.35 -15.82 5.80
N ALA A 108 11.82 -17.04 5.63
CA ALA A 108 12.12 -18.19 6.48
C ALA A 108 13.31 -19.01 5.98
N ARG A 109 13.41 -19.22 4.66
CA ARG A 109 14.40 -20.12 4.04
C ARG A 109 15.75 -19.45 3.77
N TRP A 110 15.73 -18.18 3.35
CA TRP A 110 16.91 -17.44 2.90
C TRP A 110 17.02 -16.02 3.51
N PRO A 111 16.85 -15.85 4.84
CA PRO A 111 16.90 -14.53 5.46
C PRO A 111 18.25 -13.83 5.30
N ASN A 112 19.34 -14.59 5.21
CA ASN A 112 20.71 -14.06 5.10
C ASN A 112 21.04 -13.53 3.69
N PHE A 113 20.31 -13.99 2.67
CA PHE A 113 20.55 -13.65 1.27
C PHE A 113 19.69 -12.48 0.79
N PHE A 114 18.80 -11.97 1.63
CA PHE A 114 18.04 -10.77 1.34
C PHE A 114 18.98 -9.57 1.15
N LEU A 115 18.87 -8.90 0.00
CA LEU A 115 19.76 -7.83 -0.47
C LEU A 115 21.23 -8.22 -0.57
N ASP A 116 21.55 -9.51 -0.65
CA ASP A 116 22.87 -10.01 -1.03
C ASP A 116 22.87 -10.31 -2.52
N LYS A 117 23.39 -9.39 -3.34
CA LYS A 117 23.44 -9.60 -4.80
C LYS A 117 24.61 -10.48 -5.23
N ASP A 118 25.66 -10.52 -4.42
CA ASP A 118 26.91 -11.19 -4.77
C ASP A 118 26.85 -12.70 -4.47
N ASN A 119 26.03 -13.10 -3.47
CA ASN A 119 25.92 -14.50 -3.03
C ASN A 119 24.49 -15.05 -3.16
N LEU A 120 23.87 -14.95 -4.34
CA LEU A 120 22.51 -15.46 -4.57
C LEU A 120 22.47 -16.99 -4.74
N PRO A 121 21.80 -17.76 -3.86
CA PRO A 121 21.63 -19.20 -4.06
C PRO A 121 20.71 -19.52 -5.25
N ASP A 122 21.09 -20.49 -6.07
CA ASP A 122 20.29 -20.91 -7.24
C ASP A 122 18.88 -21.36 -6.87
N ALA A 123 18.77 -22.13 -5.78
CA ALA A 123 17.48 -22.60 -5.25
C ALA A 123 16.54 -21.44 -4.88
N MET A 124 17.10 -20.32 -4.43
CA MET A 124 16.33 -19.11 -4.11
C MET A 124 15.86 -18.41 -5.38
N ARG A 125 16.76 -18.21 -6.35
CA ARG A 125 16.44 -17.59 -7.64
C ARG A 125 15.34 -18.37 -8.34
N GLU A 126 15.46 -19.69 -8.41
CA GLU A 126 14.47 -20.54 -9.07
C GLU A 126 13.13 -20.52 -8.33
N ALA A 127 13.12 -20.59 -7.00
CA ALA A 127 11.88 -20.53 -6.23
C ALA A 127 11.14 -19.20 -6.39
N MET A 128 11.87 -18.08 -6.40
CA MET A 128 11.29 -16.76 -6.65
C MET A 128 10.76 -16.63 -8.07
N ARG A 129 11.52 -17.04 -9.09
CA ARG A 129 11.10 -17.05 -10.49
C ARG A 129 9.89 -17.96 -10.73
N ALA A 130 9.85 -19.13 -10.09
CA ALA A 130 8.72 -20.06 -10.15
C ALA A 130 7.47 -19.39 -9.57
N ALA A 131 7.55 -18.80 -8.38
CA ALA A 131 6.43 -18.11 -7.75
C ALA A 131 5.84 -17.00 -8.63
N VAL A 132 6.70 -16.21 -9.30
CA VAL A 132 6.25 -15.17 -10.23
C VAL A 132 5.57 -15.76 -11.47
N ARG A 133 6.14 -16.81 -12.06
CA ARG A 133 5.55 -17.48 -13.24
C ARG A 133 4.16 -18.06 -12.95
N THR A 134 3.95 -18.62 -11.76
CA THR A 134 2.63 -19.15 -11.35
C THR A 134 1.63 -18.09 -10.93
N SER A 135 2.06 -16.85 -10.66
CA SER A 135 1.20 -15.77 -10.15
C SER A 135 0.22 -15.16 -11.19
N GLY A 136 0.11 -15.73 -12.39
CA GLY A 136 -0.87 -15.30 -13.42
C GLY A 136 -0.45 -14.05 -14.22
N PRO A 137 -1.27 -13.59 -15.18
CA PRO A 137 -0.93 -12.45 -16.04
C PRO A 137 -0.71 -11.20 -15.19
N GLY A 138 0.26 -10.37 -15.60
CA GLY A 138 0.78 -9.25 -14.81
C GLY A 138 -0.33 -8.45 -14.13
N MET A 139 -0.16 -8.19 -12.83
CA MET A 139 -1.13 -7.45 -12.03
C MET A 139 -1.26 -6.02 -12.56
N SER A 140 -2.13 -5.80 -13.55
CA SER A 140 -2.55 -4.45 -13.93
C SER A 140 -3.40 -3.90 -12.80
N VAL A 141 -3.15 -2.66 -12.38
CA VAL A 141 -4.06 -1.96 -11.48
C VAL A 141 -5.42 -1.87 -12.17
N SER A 142 -6.36 -2.68 -11.72
CA SER A 142 -7.75 -2.62 -12.20
C SER A 142 -8.29 -1.28 -11.77
N LYS A 143 -8.44 -0.36 -12.74
CA LYS A 143 -9.05 0.95 -12.51
C LYS A 143 -10.54 0.69 -12.27
N MET A 144 -10.93 0.50 -11.01
CA MET A 144 -12.32 0.50 -10.60
C MET A 144 -12.86 1.93 -10.72
N THR A 145 -13.30 2.31 -11.92
CA THR A 145 -14.21 3.43 -12.06
C THR A 145 -15.52 3.04 -11.38
N PRO A 146 -16.08 3.85 -10.46
CA PRO A 146 -17.40 3.59 -9.93
C PRO A 146 -18.38 3.48 -11.10
N ARG A 147 -18.95 2.29 -11.30
CA ARG A 147 -20.14 2.18 -12.14
C ARG A 147 -21.30 2.64 -11.28
N ASN A 148 -22.16 3.48 -11.83
CA ASN A 148 -23.44 3.78 -11.18
C ASN A 148 -24.13 2.45 -10.86
N MET A 149 -24.56 2.29 -9.63
CA MET A 149 -25.31 1.10 -9.22
C MET A 149 -26.61 1.11 -10.02
N ASP A 150 -26.76 0.18 -10.95
CA ASP A 150 -28.03 -0.02 -11.65
C ASP A 150 -28.98 -0.74 -10.69
N LEU A 151 -29.76 0.04 -9.94
CA LEU A 151 -30.72 -0.47 -8.97
C LEU A 151 -32.04 -0.91 -9.63
N GLY A 152 -32.11 -0.90 -10.96
CA GLY A 152 -33.30 -1.26 -11.72
C GLY A 152 -34.53 -0.42 -11.37
N ILE A 153 -35.69 -0.92 -11.79
CA ILE A 153 -37.00 -0.23 -11.84
C ILE A 153 -37.48 0.32 -10.49
N VAL A 154 -36.84 -0.03 -9.36
CA VAL A 154 -37.29 0.38 -8.02
C VAL A 154 -36.90 1.83 -7.68
N SER A 155 -35.85 2.39 -8.28
CA SER A 155 -35.45 3.79 -8.01
C SER A 155 -36.32 4.81 -8.76
N ASP A 156 -36.62 4.55 -10.03
CA ASP A 156 -37.31 5.52 -10.89
C ASP A 156 -38.73 5.82 -10.40
N VAL A 157 -39.43 4.83 -9.85
CA VAL A 157 -40.82 5.03 -9.38
C VAL A 157 -40.89 5.81 -8.07
N ALA A 158 -39.86 5.70 -7.22
CA ALA A 158 -39.77 6.43 -5.97
C ALA A 158 -39.42 7.91 -6.23
N GLU A 159 -38.49 8.20 -7.13
CA GLU A 159 -38.02 9.56 -7.38
C GLU A 159 -39.10 10.43 -8.08
N ASP A 160 -39.77 9.90 -9.10
CA ASP A 160 -40.77 10.66 -9.86
C ASP A 160 -42.04 10.99 -9.04
N THR A 161 -42.40 10.11 -8.08
CA THR A 161 -43.56 10.34 -7.20
C THR A 161 -43.26 11.42 -6.15
N PHE A 162 -42.05 11.43 -5.58
CA PHE A 162 -41.66 12.41 -4.57
C PHE A 162 -41.43 13.80 -5.15
N ASP A 163 -40.82 13.91 -6.33
CA ASP A 163 -40.52 15.20 -6.96
C ASP A 163 -41.79 15.93 -7.43
N ARG A 164 -42.78 15.18 -7.96
CA ARG A 164 -44.07 15.74 -8.37
C ARG A 164 -44.92 16.18 -7.17
N LEU A 165 -44.84 15.45 -6.05
CA LEU A 165 -45.50 15.81 -4.79
C LEU A 165 -44.80 16.98 -4.07
N GLY A 166 -43.51 17.21 -4.33
CA GLY A 166 -42.74 18.36 -3.85
C GLY A 166 -43.11 19.69 -4.50
N ARG A 167 -43.46 19.68 -5.79
CA ARG A 167 -43.64 20.90 -6.59
C ARG A 167 -44.96 21.65 -6.34
N HIS A 168 -45.97 21.00 -5.77
CA HIS A 168 -47.28 21.63 -5.51
C HIS A 168 -47.70 21.50 -4.03
N PRO A 169 -47.32 22.46 -3.16
CA PRO A 169 -47.68 22.47 -1.75
C PRO A 169 -49.19 22.37 -1.51
N ILE A 170 -50.00 22.95 -2.41
CA ILE A 170 -51.47 22.96 -2.35
C ILE A 170 -52.04 21.53 -2.39
N LEU A 171 -51.43 20.63 -3.18
CA LEU A 171 -51.89 19.24 -3.32
C LEU A 171 -51.69 18.45 -2.02
N ARG A 172 -50.61 18.73 -1.28
CA ARG A 172 -50.36 18.11 0.03
C ARG A 172 -51.43 18.51 1.04
N TYR A 173 -51.76 19.79 1.09
CA TYR A 173 -52.78 20.29 2.00
C TYR A 173 -54.17 19.79 1.64
N SER A 174 -54.53 19.65 0.36
CA SER A 174 -55.84 19.13 -0.03
C SER A 174 -56.03 17.64 0.32
N ILE A 175 -54.99 16.81 0.18
CA ILE A 175 -55.02 15.41 0.63
C ILE A 175 -55.21 15.34 2.15
N LEU A 176 -54.44 16.13 2.90
CA LEU A 176 -54.57 16.21 4.37
C LEU A 176 -55.98 16.66 4.79
N LEU A 177 -56.52 17.70 4.14
CA LEU A 177 -57.87 18.19 4.42
C LEU A 177 -58.94 17.14 4.08
N GLY A 178 -58.76 16.39 3.00
CA GLY A 178 -59.64 15.27 2.64
C GLY A 178 -59.63 14.16 3.68
N ILE A 179 -58.46 13.78 4.20
CA ILE A 179 -58.33 12.78 5.27
C ILE A 179 -59.00 13.29 6.55
N VAL A 180 -58.69 14.52 6.98
CA VAL A 180 -59.27 15.11 8.19
C VAL A 180 -60.78 15.25 8.06
N GLY A 181 -61.29 15.74 6.93
CA GLY A 181 -62.72 15.87 6.65
C GLY A 181 -63.42 14.51 6.61
N GLY A 182 -62.79 13.49 6.02
CA GLY A 182 -63.31 12.12 6.01
C GLY A 182 -63.41 11.52 7.41
N VAL A 183 -62.36 11.69 8.23
CA VAL A 183 -62.36 11.23 9.64
C VAL A 183 -63.42 11.97 10.46
N LEU A 184 -63.51 13.29 10.33
CA LEU A 184 -64.52 14.09 11.04
C LEU A 184 -65.95 13.73 10.60
N GLY A 185 -66.19 13.53 9.30
CA GLY A 185 -67.48 13.10 8.77
C GLY A 185 -67.87 11.70 9.24
N TYR A 186 -66.90 10.77 9.26
CA TYR A 186 -67.10 9.43 9.81
C TYR A 186 -67.45 9.48 11.30
N LEU A 187 -66.70 10.27 12.08
CA LEU A 187 -66.99 10.48 13.51
C LEU A 187 -68.36 11.11 13.73
N TYR A 188 -68.75 12.09 12.91
CA TYR A 188 -70.08 12.71 12.99
C TYR A 188 -71.19 11.70 12.71
N HIS A 189 -71.07 10.87 11.67
CA HIS A 189 -72.05 9.81 11.39
C HIS A 189 -72.13 8.76 12.52
N LEU A 190 -71.05 8.58 13.30
CA LEU A 190 -71.02 7.63 14.42
C LEU A 190 -71.62 8.23 15.71
N LEU A 191 -71.66 9.56 15.82
CA LEU A 191 -72.13 10.31 17.00
C LEU A 191 -73.51 10.98 16.83
N ALA A 192 -74.02 11.12 15.60
CA ALA A 192 -75.35 11.59 15.26
C ALA A 192 -76.34 10.43 15.10
#